data_AF-A0A523TA34-F1
#
_entry.id   AF-A0A523TA34-F1
#
_cell.length_a   1.000
_cell.length_b   1.000
_cell.length_c   1.000
_cell.angle_alpha   90.00
_cell.angle_beta   90.00
_cell.angle_gamma   90.00
#
_symmetry.space_group_name_H-M   'P 1'
#
loop_
_entity.id
_entity.type
_entity.pdbx_description
1 polymer ?
#
loop_
_entity_poly.entity_id
_entity_poly.type
_entity_poly.pdbx_seq_one_letter_code
_entity_poly.pdbx_strand_id
1 'polypeptide(L)'
;MEWKQTYGGTGSDIAYSLVETTNGGYAIAGYMYSVGAGNSDVWLIKTDEAGVIPEFPSWAILPLFLIVTLCAVGIKKKVFHQIS
;
A
#
# COMPACT_ATOMS: atom_id res chain seq x y z
N MET A 1 23.94 -3.17 -5.00
CA MET A 1 22.86 -3.96 -4.38
C MET A 1 21.76 -4.07 -5.40
N GLU A 2 21.29 -5.28 -5.70
CA GLU A 2 20.12 -5.50 -6.54
C GLU A 2 18.93 -5.72 -5.61
N TRP A 3 17.90 -4.90 -5.76
CA TRP A 3 16.64 -5.06 -5.03
C TRP A 3 15.66 -5.83 -5.91
N LYS A 4 14.83 -6.68 -5.27
CA LYS A 4 13.85 -7.52 -5.95
C LYS A 4 12.54 -7.51 -5.15
N GLN A 5 11.48 -6.96 -5.73
CA GLN A 5 10.11 -7.21 -5.29
C GLN A 5 9.30 -7.94 -6.35
N THR A 6 8.31 -8.68 -5.88
CA THR A 6 7.30 -9.33 -6.69
C THR A 6 5.95 -8.64 -6.45
N TYR A 7 5.28 -8.25 -7.53
CA TYR A 7 3.95 -7.66 -7.50
C TYR A 7 2.98 -8.59 -8.24
N GLY A 8 1.87 -8.95 -7.60
CA GLY A 8 0.87 -9.86 -8.15
C GLY A 8 0.41 -10.93 -7.17
N GLY A 9 -0.44 -11.82 -7.66
CA GLY A 9 -1.03 -12.92 -6.91
C GLY A 9 -0.55 -14.29 -7.36
N THR A 10 -1.32 -15.34 -7.08
CA THR A 10 -1.00 -16.72 -7.45
C THR A 10 -1.34 -17.08 -8.90
N GLY A 11 -1.93 -16.15 -9.66
CA GLY A 11 -2.29 -16.35 -11.06
C GLY A 11 -1.24 -15.86 -12.05
N SER A 12 -1.55 -15.96 -13.35
CA SER A 12 -0.66 -15.47 -14.40
C SER A 12 -0.78 -13.95 -14.52
N ASP A 13 0.27 -13.22 -14.16
CA ASP A 13 0.29 -11.76 -14.27
C ASP A 13 1.40 -11.35 -15.25
N ILE A 14 1.11 -10.42 -16.17
CA ILE A 14 2.02 -10.00 -17.24
C ILE A 14 2.29 -8.51 -17.12
N ALA A 15 3.56 -8.14 -16.96
CA ALA A 15 4.02 -6.76 -17.07
C ALA A 15 4.50 -6.48 -18.51
N TYR A 16 3.94 -5.45 -19.15
CA TYR A 16 4.34 -5.05 -20.51
C TYR A 16 5.39 -3.95 -20.52
N SER A 17 5.33 -3.04 -19.55
CA SER A 17 6.18 -1.86 -19.53
C SER A 17 6.53 -1.48 -18.11
N LEU A 18 7.79 -1.07 -17.93
CA LEU A 18 8.32 -0.50 -16.70
C LEU A 18 9.06 0.79 -17.06
N VAL A 19 8.71 1.88 -16.38
CA VAL A 19 9.31 3.21 -16.58
C VAL A 19 9.69 3.78 -15.23
N GLU A 20 10.90 4.32 -15.13
CA GLU A 20 11.31 5.13 -13.99
C GLU A 20 10.65 6.51 -14.04
N THR A 21 10.09 6.95 -12.93
CA THR A 21 9.45 8.25 -12.78
C THR A 21 10.49 9.31 -12.45
N THR A 22 10.22 10.57 -12.81
CA THR A 22 11.14 11.70 -12.52
C THR A 22 11.43 11.92 -11.04
N ASN A 23 10.62 11.32 -10.16
CA ASN A 23 10.73 11.44 -8.71
C ASN A 23 11.34 10.17 -8.09
N GLY A 24 12.07 9.38 -8.89
CA GLY A 24 12.85 8.22 -8.44
C GLY A 24 12.08 6.90 -8.25
N GLY A 25 10.74 6.90 -8.32
CA GLY A 25 9.93 5.68 -8.25
C GLY A 25 9.72 5.01 -9.60
N TYR A 26 8.91 3.94 -9.66
CA TYR A 26 8.64 3.19 -10.89
C TYR A 26 7.16 3.16 -11.23
N ALA A 27 6.84 3.18 -12.53
CA ALA A 27 5.52 2.95 -13.06
C ALA A 27 5.52 1.65 -13.87
N ILE A 28 4.63 0.72 -13.54
CA ILE A 28 4.54 -0.60 -14.17
C ILE A 28 3.13 -0.77 -14.73
N ALA A 29 3.02 -1.13 -16.01
CA ALA A 29 1.75 -1.37 -16.67
C ALA A 29 1.67 -2.83 -17.15
N GLY A 30 0.51 -3.47 -16.94
CA GLY A 30 0.33 -4.89 -17.15
C GLY A 30 -1.12 -5.36 -17.18
N TYR A 31 -1.30 -6.66 -17.41
CA TYR A 31 -2.54 -7.37 -17.10
C TYR A 31 -2.33 -8.23 -15.85
N MET A 32 -3.26 -8.10 -14.91
CA MET A 32 -3.32 -8.94 -13.73
C MET A 32 -4.57 -9.81 -13.83
N TYR A 33 -4.36 -11.13 -13.89
CA TYR A 33 -5.46 -12.09 -13.93
C TYR A 33 -5.87 -12.54 -12.53
N SER A 34 -5.00 -12.29 -11.53
CA SER A 34 -5.11 -12.88 -10.20
C SER A 34 -5.80 -12.00 -9.14
N VAL A 35 -5.89 -10.68 -9.36
CA VAL A 35 -6.40 -9.70 -8.37
C VAL A 35 -7.65 -8.94 -8.88
N GLY A 36 -8.06 -9.21 -10.11
CA GLY A 36 -9.17 -8.54 -10.80
C GLY A 36 -10.54 -9.20 -10.61
N ALA A 37 -11.62 -8.44 -10.86
CA ALA A 37 -12.99 -8.95 -10.89
C ALA A 37 -13.35 -9.57 -12.26
N GLY A 38 -12.49 -9.40 -13.28
CA GLY A 38 -12.65 -9.96 -14.62
C GLY A 38 -11.53 -10.90 -15.06
N ASN A 39 -11.67 -11.48 -16.26
CA ASN A 39 -10.69 -12.40 -16.85
C ASN A 39 -9.38 -11.72 -17.28
N SER A 40 -9.27 -10.39 -17.29
CA SER A 40 -8.03 -9.64 -17.51
C SER A 40 -8.28 -8.17 -17.19
N ASP A 41 -7.83 -7.70 -16.04
CA ASP A 41 -7.92 -6.28 -15.71
C ASP A 41 -6.61 -5.57 -16.07
N VAL A 42 -6.71 -4.38 -16.65
CA VAL A 42 -5.55 -3.50 -16.87
C VAL A 42 -5.12 -2.95 -15.52
N TRP A 43 -3.85 -3.13 -15.19
CA TRP A 43 -3.26 -2.62 -13.96
C TRP A 43 -2.15 -1.63 -14.26
N LEU A 44 -2.16 -0.52 -13.52
CA LEU A 44 -1.09 0.48 -13.48
C LEU A 44 -0.62 0.63 -12.04
N ILE A 45 0.61 0.23 -11.78
CA ILE A 45 1.23 0.28 -10.45
C ILE A 45 2.22 1.43 -10.44
N LYS A 46 2.16 2.26 -9.39
CA LYS A 46 3.19 3.26 -9.09
C LYS A 46 3.88 2.90 -7.78
N THR A 47 5.20 2.94 -7.78
CA THR A 47 6.04 2.66 -6.62
C THR A 47 6.82 3.90 -6.19
N ASP A 48 7.40 3.85 -5.00
CA ASP A 48 8.48 4.76 -4.60
C ASP A 48 9.85 4.29 -5.10
N GLU A 49 10.91 5.01 -4.71
CA GLU A 49 12.31 4.73 -5.10
C GLU A 49 12.82 3.39 -4.59
N ALA A 50 12.24 2.88 -3.50
CA ALA A 50 12.53 1.58 -2.95
C ALA A 50 11.64 0.47 -3.56
N GLY A 51 10.80 0.82 -4.54
CA GLY A 51 9.87 -0.10 -5.17
C GLY A 51 8.75 -0.58 -4.25
N VAL A 52 8.35 0.21 -3.26
CA VAL A 52 7.18 -0.08 -2.43
C VAL A 52 5.94 0.54 -3.09
N ILE A 53 4.83 -0.23 -3.14
CA ILE A 53 3.52 0.31 -3.55
C ILE A 53 2.91 0.98 -2.31
N PRO A 54 2.69 2.30 -2.31
CA PRO A 54 2.02 2.95 -1.20
C PRO A 54 0.53 2.62 -1.24
N GLU A 55 0.10 1.63 -0.44
CA GLU A 55 -1.30 1.23 -0.28
C GLU A 55 -2.16 2.36 0.31
N PHE A 56 -1.51 3.25 1.06
CA PHE A 56 -2.03 4.53 1.50
C PHE A 56 -0.93 5.58 1.32
N PRO A 57 -1.28 6.84 1.02
CA PRO A 57 -0.29 7.90 0.99
C PRO A 57 0.44 7.93 2.34
N SER A 58 1.77 8.02 2.34
CA SER A 58 2.57 8.06 3.58
C SER A 58 2.11 9.17 4.55
N TRP A 59 1.61 10.28 4.01
CA TRP A 59 1.01 11.38 4.77
C TRP A 59 -0.36 11.05 5.41
N ALA A 60 -1.08 10.04 4.91
CA ALA A 60 -2.34 9.55 5.46
C ALA A 60 -2.15 8.49 6.56
N ILE A 61 -0.95 7.90 6.66
CA ILE A 61 -0.63 6.89 7.67
C ILE A 61 -0.45 7.52 9.07
N LEU A 62 0.23 8.66 9.14
CA LEU A 62 0.47 9.39 10.40
C LEU A 62 -0.80 9.82 11.15
N PRO A 63 -1.81 10.44 10.52
CA PRO A 63 -3.04 10.79 11.22
C PRO A 63 -3.82 9.56 11.69
N LEU A 64 -3.78 8.45 10.95
CA LEU A 64 -4.46 7.21 11.37
C LEU A 64 -3.81 6.60 12.62
N PHE A 65 -2.47 6.55 12.68
CA PHE A 65 -1.76 6.09 13.89
C PHE A 65 -1.98 7.01 15.10
N LEU A 66 -2.04 8.32 14.89
CA LEU A 66 -2.33 9.28 15.95
C LEU A 66 -3.75 9.10 16.49
N ILE A 67 -4.74 8.97 15.60
CA ILE A 67 -6.15 8.76 15.98
C ILE A 67 -6.32 7.44 16.75
N VAL A 68 -5.73 6.34 16.28
CA VAL A 68 -5.78 5.04 16.98
C VAL A 68 -5.12 5.13 18.37
N THR A 69 -4.00 5.83 18.49
CA THR A 69 -3.31 6.04 19.77
C THR A 69 -4.15 6.89 20.73
N LEU A 70 -4.76 7.98 20.24
CA LEU A 70 -5.64 8.85 21.03
C LEU A 70 -6.91 8.11 21.48
N CYS A 71 -7.50 7.27 20.62
CA CYS A 71 -8.62 6.40 20.98
C CYS A 71 -8.23 5.41 22.08
N ALA A 72 -7.08 4.74 21.97
CA ALA A 72 -6.60 3.80 22.97
C ALA A 72 -6.34 4.46 24.34
N VAL A 73 -5.75 5.67 24.35
CA VAL A 73 -5.52 6.45 25.57
C VAL A 73 -6.84 6.95 26.18
N GLY A 74 -7.79 7.39 25.35
CA GLY A 74 -9.11 7.82 25.77
C GLY A 74 -9.94 6.69 26.41
N ILE A 75 -9.87 5.48 25.84
CA ILE A 75 -10.54 4.29 26.38
C ILE A 75 -9.98 3.93 27.76
N LYS A 76 -8.64 3.94 27.95
CA LYS A 76 -8.04 3.66 29.26
C LYS A 76 -8.42 4.70 30.32
N LYS A 77 -8.46 5.99 29.97
CA LYS A 77 -8.89 7.06 30.90
C LYS A 77 -10.36 6.96 31.28
N LYS A 78 -11.24 6.61 30.34
CA LYS A 78 -12.69 6.51 30.60
C LYS A 78 -13.05 5.30 31.46
N VAL A 79 -12.33 4.19 31.30
CA VAL A 79 -12.51 2.98 32.13
C VAL A 79 -12.01 3.22 33.56
N PHE A 80 -10.89 3.92 33.76
CA PHE A 80 -10.37 4.19 35.11
C PHE A 80 -11.26 5.13 35.94
N HIS A 81 -12.02 6.03 35.29
CA HIS A 81 -12.91 6.97 35.99
C HIS A 81 -14.24 6.33 36.45
N GLN A 82 -14.55 5.11 36.01
CA GLN A 82 -15.77 4.38 36.41
C GLN A 82 -15.51 3.32 37.49
N ILE A 83 -14.28 3.24 38.02
CA ILE A 83 -13.86 2.22 39.02
C ILE A 83 -13.23 2.91 40.26
N SER A 84 -13.50 4.20 40.49
CA SER A 84 -13.09 4.93 41.70
C SER A 84 -14.27 5.45 42.49
#